data_AF-A0A8W8IFC1-F1
#
_entry.id   AF-A0A8W8IFC1-F1
#
_cell.length_a   1.000
_cell.length_b   1.000
_cell.length_c   1.000
_cell.angle_alpha   90.00
_cell.angle_beta   90.00
_cell.angle_gamma   90.00
#
_symmetry.space_group_name_H-M   'P 1'
#
loop_
_entity.id
_entity.type
_entity.pdbx_description
1 polymer ?
#
loop_
_entity_poly.entity_id
_entity_poly.type
_entity_poly.pdbx_seq_one_letter_code
_entity_poly.pdbx_strand_id
1 'polypeptide(L)'
;MPTARECKCCNFYTAIESRLEEASVKCITEHEGFVANCLNRWVLETSFYEYLHENGPLEENELIHKVYRHLAYRRFVRWIWQRLGKNNRGILPSCVVNKIRTAFPSQQYCGFKYPSGSL
;
A
#
# COMPACT_ATOMS: atom_id res chain seq x y z
N MET A 1 14.09 -9.82 -4.73
CA MET A 1 12.88 -10.61 -5.01
C MET A 1 12.00 -10.62 -3.77
N PRO A 2 10.66 -10.50 -3.86
CA PRO A 2 9.78 -10.76 -2.72
C PRO A 2 9.96 -12.23 -2.28
N THR A 3 9.91 -12.48 -0.98
CA THR A 3 10.01 -13.85 -0.45
C THR A 3 8.67 -14.58 -0.65
N ALA A 4 8.66 -15.92 -0.74
CA ALA A 4 7.42 -16.69 -0.93
C ALA A 4 6.34 -16.38 0.13
N ARG A 5 6.77 -15.98 1.33
CA ARG A 5 5.90 -15.53 2.44
C ARG A 5 5.12 -14.24 2.12
N GLU A 6 5.63 -13.41 1.21
CA GLU A 6 5.03 -12.13 0.77
C GLU A 6 4.08 -12.28 -0.44
N CYS A 7 3.97 -13.48 -1.03
CA CYS A 7 3.23 -13.72 -2.27
C CYS A 7 1.79 -14.20 -2.04
N LYS A 8 0.97 -13.44 -1.29
CA LYS A 8 -0.43 -13.79 -1.04
C LYS A 8 -1.39 -13.08 -2.01
N CYS A 9 -2.37 -13.80 -2.55
CA CYS A 9 -3.44 -13.21 -3.37
C CYS A 9 -4.38 -12.34 -2.51
N CYS A 10 -5.06 -11.34 -3.10
CA CYS A 10 -6.06 -10.54 -2.36
C CYS A 10 -7.23 -11.40 -1.85
N ASN A 11 -7.58 -12.47 -2.55
CA ASN A 11 -8.60 -13.43 -2.15
C ASN A 11 -8.21 -14.26 -0.90
N PHE A 12 -6.96 -14.17 -0.42
CA PHE A 12 -6.56 -14.81 0.84
C PHE A 12 -7.11 -14.05 2.07
N TYR A 13 -7.45 -12.77 1.92
CA TYR A 13 -7.77 -11.90 3.04
C TYR A 13 -9.29 -11.72 3.15
N THR A 14 -9.89 -12.27 4.19
CA THR A 14 -11.33 -12.14 4.48
C THR A 14 -11.77 -10.67 4.56
N ALA A 15 -10.91 -9.79 5.07
CA ALA A 15 -11.18 -8.34 5.13
C ALA A 15 -11.38 -7.67 3.75
N ILE A 16 -11.01 -8.34 2.65
CA ILE A 16 -11.15 -7.83 1.29
C ILE A 16 -12.43 -8.35 0.61
N GLU A 17 -13.02 -9.46 1.07
CA GLU A 17 -14.13 -10.16 0.41
C GLU A 17 -15.33 -9.23 0.15
N SER A 18 -15.77 -8.48 1.16
CA SER A 18 -16.91 -7.56 1.03
C SER A 18 -16.70 -6.50 -0.05
N ARG A 19 -15.45 -6.05 -0.26
CA ARG A 19 -15.12 -5.07 -1.31
C ARG A 19 -15.15 -5.69 -2.70
N LEU A 20 -14.76 -6.96 -2.82
CA LEU A 20 -14.84 -7.68 -4.10
C LEU A 20 -16.30 -7.90 -4.51
N GLU A 21 -17.15 -8.29 -3.55
CA GLU A 21 -18.58 -8.50 -3.77
C GLU A 21 -19.31 -7.20 -4.13
N GLU A 22 -19.07 -6.13 -3.37
CA GLU A 22 -19.66 -4.80 -3.58
C GLU A 22 -19.44 -4.29 -5.01
N ALA A 23 -18.23 -4.43 -5.53
CA ALA A 23 -17.87 -3.98 -6.87
C ALA A 23 -18.03 -5.06 -7.96
N SER A 24 -18.43 -6.29 -7.61
CA SER A 24 -18.52 -7.45 -8.51
C SER A 24 -17.21 -7.70 -9.30
N VAL A 25 -16.06 -7.61 -8.62
CA VAL A 25 -14.72 -7.79 -9.23
C VAL A 25 -13.99 -9.01 -8.67
N LYS A 26 -13.08 -9.60 -9.45
CA LYS A 26 -12.32 -10.79 -9.02
C LYS A 26 -10.99 -10.43 -8.35
N CYS A 27 -10.52 -9.21 -8.53
CA CYS A 27 -9.27 -8.72 -7.95
C CYS A 27 -9.47 -7.33 -7.34
N ILE A 28 -8.95 -7.10 -6.14
CA ILE A 28 -9.11 -5.81 -5.45
C ILE A 28 -8.50 -4.65 -6.22
N THR A 29 -7.53 -4.91 -7.10
CA THR A 29 -6.92 -3.87 -7.93
C THR A 29 -7.83 -3.36 -9.06
N GLU A 30 -8.94 -4.05 -9.32
CA GLU A 30 -9.98 -3.64 -10.30
C GLU A 30 -11.08 -2.79 -9.64
N HIS A 31 -11.17 -2.80 -8.31
CA HIS A 31 -12.16 -2.02 -7.58
C HIS A 31 -11.87 -0.52 -7.73
N GLU A 32 -12.90 0.27 -8.06
CA GLU A 32 -12.78 1.72 -8.20
C GLU A 32 -12.20 2.43 -6.96
N GLY A 33 -12.57 2.00 -5.75
CA GLY A 33 -11.99 2.47 -4.50
C GLY A 33 -10.48 2.23 -4.39
N PHE A 34 -9.95 1.14 -4.97
CA PHE A 34 -8.50 0.93 -5.03
C PHE A 34 -7.84 1.95 -5.94
N VAL A 35 -8.39 2.14 -7.15
CA VAL A 35 -7.87 3.10 -8.13
C VAL A 35 -7.91 4.51 -7.54
N ALA A 36 -9.03 4.91 -6.95
CA ALA A 36 -9.23 6.22 -6.35
C ALA A 36 -8.31 6.48 -5.15
N ASN A 37 -8.17 5.52 -4.22
CA ASN A 37 -7.40 5.75 -2.99
C ASN A 37 -5.90 5.50 -3.14
N CYS A 38 -5.49 4.59 -4.02
CA CYS A 38 -4.13 4.07 -4.04
C CYS A 38 -3.34 4.44 -5.30
N LEU A 39 -4.02 4.80 -6.40
CA LEU A 39 -3.37 5.11 -7.68
C LEU A 39 -3.64 6.54 -8.18
N ASN A 40 -4.66 7.22 -7.67
CA ASN A 40 -4.96 8.59 -8.08
C ASN A 40 -3.89 9.57 -7.57
N ARG A 41 -3.20 10.21 -8.50
CA ARG A 41 -2.11 11.15 -8.21
C ARG A 41 -2.55 12.30 -7.30
N TRP A 42 -3.72 12.88 -7.54
CA TRP A 42 -4.22 14.03 -6.79
C TRP A 42 -4.53 13.66 -5.33
N VAL A 43 -5.11 12.48 -5.12
CA VAL A 43 -5.37 11.95 -3.77
C VAL A 43 -4.05 11.68 -3.01
N LEU A 44 -3.05 11.13 -3.70
CA LEU A 44 -1.74 10.90 -3.10
C LEU A 44 -0.95 12.19 -2.85
N GLU A 45 -1.12 13.21 -3.68
CA GLU A 45 -0.53 14.54 -3.48
C GLU A 45 -1.12 15.22 -2.24
N THR A 46 -2.44 15.16 -2.03
CA THR A 46 -3.04 15.62 -0.77
C THR A 46 -2.48 14.86 0.43
N SER A 47 -2.39 13.52 0.32
CA SER A 47 -1.78 12.67 1.36
C SER A 47 -0.31 13.00 1.64
N PHE A 48 0.39 13.48 0.62
CA PHE A 48 1.78 13.85 0.71
C PHE A 48 1.95 15.13 1.53
N TYR A 49 1.12 16.15 1.29
CA TYR A 49 1.13 17.36 2.12
C TYR A 49 0.73 17.08 3.58
N GLU A 50 -0.26 16.20 3.80
CA GLU A 50 -0.58 15.71 5.15
C GLU A 50 0.64 15.05 5.82
N TYR A 51 1.34 14.19 5.07
CA TYR A 51 2.55 13.52 5.55
C TYR A 51 3.67 14.51 5.89
N LEU A 52 3.91 15.52 5.06
CA LEU A 52 4.90 16.57 5.34
C LEU A 52 4.54 17.38 6.58
N HIS A 53 3.26 17.68 6.79
CA HIS A 53 2.80 18.39 7.99
C HIS A 53 3.05 17.57 9.26
N GLU A 54 2.82 16.25 9.21
CA GLU A 54 3.05 15.34 10.33
C GLU A 54 4.54 15.03 10.60
N ASN A 55 5.39 15.02 9.56
CA ASN A 55 6.76 14.45 9.63
C ASN A 55 7.88 15.44 9.29
N GLY A 56 7.57 16.64 8.82
CA GLY A 56 8.54 17.63 8.36
C GLY A 56 8.92 17.49 6.86
N PRO A 57 9.76 18.41 6.34
CA PRO A 57 10.18 18.40 4.95
C PRO A 57 11.06 17.19 4.61
N LEU A 58 11.00 16.75 3.34
CA LEU A 58 11.87 15.69 2.82
C LEU A 58 13.22 16.25 2.38
N GLU A 59 14.28 15.47 2.57
CA GLU A 59 15.56 15.70 1.90
C GLU A 59 15.46 15.30 0.41
N GLU A 60 16.12 16.05 -0.49
CA GLU A 60 15.79 16.23 -1.92
C GLU A 60 15.58 14.99 -2.85
N ASN A 61 14.71 15.21 -3.85
CA ASN A 61 14.54 14.65 -5.22
C ASN A 61 14.54 13.13 -5.53
N GLU A 62 15.09 12.22 -4.72
CA GLU A 62 15.01 10.77 -5.04
C GLU A 62 13.80 10.05 -4.42
N LEU A 63 13.03 10.73 -3.57
CA LEU A 63 12.04 10.07 -2.71
C LEU A 63 10.58 10.24 -3.13
N ILE A 64 10.21 11.07 -4.11
CA ILE A 64 8.78 11.32 -4.40
C ILE A 64 8.02 10.03 -4.75
N HIS A 65 8.52 9.23 -5.69
CA HIS A 65 7.89 7.94 -6.01
C HIS A 65 7.93 6.94 -4.84
N LYS A 66 8.99 6.97 -4.03
CA LYS A 66 9.10 6.11 -2.84
C LYS A 66 8.10 6.53 -1.77
N VAL A 67 7.86 7.82 -1.58
CA VAL A 67 6.86 8.37 -0.67
C VAL A 67 5.46 8.11 -1.20
N TYR A 68 5.16 8.35 -2.47
CA TYR A 68 3.86 8.03 -3.07
C TYR A 68 3.52 6.55 -2.96
N ARG A 69 4.50 5.68 -3.18
CA ARG A 69 4.33 4.24 -2.96
C ARG A 69 4.04 3.92 -1.49
N HIS A 70 4.77 4.54 -0.56
CA HIS A 70 4.52 4.38 0.87
C HIS A 70 3.11 4.84 1.26
N LEU A 71 2.68 6.00 0.75
CA LEU A 71 1.34 6.57 0.97
C LEU A 71 0.25 5.69 0.36
N ALA A 72 0.45 5.16 -0.84
CA ALA A 72 -0.47 4.23 -1.48
C ALA A 72 -0.66 2.95 -0.66
N TYR A 73 0.43 2.38 -0.11
CA TYR A 73 0.33 1.25 0.82
C TYR A 73 -0.42 1.63 2.11
N ARG A 74 -0.12 2.79 2.70
CA ARG A 74 -0.78 3.26 3.93
C ARG A 74 -2.28 3.49 3.70
N ARG A 75 -2.66 4.09 2.57
CA ARG A 75 -4.05 4.30 2.14
C ARG A 75 -4.77 2.96 1.96
N PHE A 76 -4.17 2.00 1.25
CA PHE A 76 -4.75 0.66 1.08
C PHE A 76 -5.00 -0.02 2.44
N VAL A 77 -4.00 -0.01 3.32
CA VAL A 77 -4.12 -0.59 4.66
C VAL A 77 -5.26 0.07 5.44
N ARG A 78 -5.35 1.40 5.39
CA ARG A 78 -6.39 2.16 6.09
C ARG A 78 -7.78 1.91 5.50
N TRP A 79 -7.88 1.73 4.19
CA TRP A 79 -9.15 1.46 3.53
C TRP A 79 -9.71 0.08 3.87
N ILE A 80 -8.86 -0.95 3.89
CA ILE A 80 -9.29 -2.33 4.17
C ILE A 80 -9.42 -2.62 5.66
N TRP A 81 -8.46 -2.19 6.49
CA TRP A 81 -8.41 -2.57 7.91
C TRP A 81 -8.69 -1.42 8.88
N GLN A 82 -8.93 -0.19 8.42
CA GLN A 82 -9.16 1.03 9.21
C GLN A 82 -7.98 1.43 10.11
N ARG A 83 -7.60 0.57 11.05
CA ARG A 83 -6.45 0.72 11.94
C ARG A 83 -5.85 -0.65 12.24
N LEU A 84 -4.63 -0.88 11.77
CA LEU A 84 -3.81 -1.99 12.26
C LEU A 84 -3.21 -1.59 13.62
N GLY A 85 -3.41 -2.43 14.64
CA GLY A 85 -2.82 -2.24 15.97
C GLY A 85 -1.28 -2.25 15.94
N LYS A 86 -0.65 -1.74 17.02
CA LYS A 86 0.81 -1.79 17.16
C LYS A 86 1.28 -3.24 17.02
N ASN A 87 2.32 -3.48 16.20
CA ASN A 87 2.88 -4.80 15.85
C ASN A 87 2.06 -5.68 14.88
N ASN A 88 0.88 -5.25 14.40
CA ASN A 88 0.18 -5.96 13.33
C ASN A 88 0.60 -5.42 11.95
N ARG A 89 1.76 -5.84 11.46
CA ARG A 89 2.20 -5.53 10.10
C ARG A 89 1.64 -6.57 9.13
N GLY A 90 0.41 -6.36 8.67
CA GLY A 90 -0.21 -7.22 7.67
C GLY A 90 0.61 -7.26 6.38
N ILE A 91 0.89 -8.46 5.88
CA ILE A 91 1.48 -8.65 4.55
C ILE A 91 0.45 -8.18 3.53
N LEU A 92 0.82 -7.32 2.59
CA LEU A 92 -0.08 -6.87 1.53
C LEU A 92 -0.26 -7.93 0.44
N PRO A 93 -1.42 -7.97 -0.24
CA PRO A 93 -1.59 -8.81 -1.40
C PRO A 93 -0.56 -8.52 -2.50
N SER A 94 -0.06 -9.57 -3.16
CA SER A 94 0.92 -9.46 -4.24
C SER A 94 0.39 -8.65 -5.43
N CYS A 95 -0.90 -8.80 -5.77
CA CYS A 95 -1.55 -8.00 -6.82
C CYS A 95 -1.50 -6.49 -6.49
N VAL A 96 -1.79 -6.13 -5.25
CA VAL A 96 -1.73 -4.74 -4.75
C VAL A 96 -0.31 -4.21 -4.81
N VAL A 97 0.66 -4.96 -4.28
CA VAL A 97 2.07 -4.59 -4.28
C VAL A 97 2.56 -4.36 -5.72
N ASN A 98 2.27 -5.30 -6.62
CA ASN A 98 2.70 -5.21 -8.01
C ASN A 98 2.08 -4.00 -8.71
N LYS A 99 0.76 -3.80 -8.59
CA LYS A 99 0.06 -2.68 -9.24
C LYS A 99 0.59 -1.32 -8.77
N ILE A 100 0.81 -1.15 -7.46
CA ILE A 100 1.36 0.08 -6.89
C ILE A 100 2.82 0.30 -7.33
N ARG A 101 3.65 -0.75 -7.36
CA ARG A 101 5.04 -0.63 -7.83
C ARG A 101 5.13 -0.26 -9.31
N THR A 102 4.24 -0.79 -10.14
CA THR A 102 4.14 -0.40 -11.55
C THR A 102 3.71 1.06 -11.71
N ALA A 103 2.77 1.54 -10.90
CA ALA A 103 2.32 2.93 -10.93
C ALA A 103 3.38 3.93 -10.41
N PHE A 104 4.18 3.54 -9.42
CA PHE A 104 5.19 4.40 -8.79
C PHE A 104 6.56 3.70 -8.73
N PRO A 105 7.35 3.72 -9.83
CA PRO A 105 8.63 3.01 -9.92
C PRO A 105 9.75 3.66 -9.06
N SER A 106 10.77 2.90 -8.65
CA SER A 106 11.99 3.39 -7.98
C SER A 106 13.15 2.46 -8.31
N GLN A 107 14.38 2.98 -8.29
CA GLN A 107 15.59 2.21 -8.57
C GLN A 107 15.88 1.12 -7.52
N GLN A 108 15.47 1.34 -6.27
CA GLN A 108 15.70 0.38 -5.18
C GLN A 108 14.39 -0.03 -4.49
N TYR A 109 14.17 -1.35 -4.39
CA TYR A 109 13.07 -1.93 -3.63
C TYR A 109 13.62 -2.80 -2.50
N CYS A 110 13.38 -2.41 -1.25
CA CYS A 110 13.45 -3.34 -0.13
C CYS A 110 12.08 -3.99 0.08
N GLY A 111 12.03 -5.31 0.18
CA GLY A 111 10.82 -6.07 0.55
C GLY A 111 10.36 -5.78 1.98
N PHE A 112 9.37 -6.53 2.46
CA PHE A 112 8.91 -6.37 3.84
C PHE A 112 10.02 -6.84 4.81
N LYS A 113 10.38 -5.98 5.77
CA LYS A 113 11.33 -6.33 6.83
C LYS A 113 10.62 -6.27 8.17
N TYR A 114 10.73 -7.35 8.95
CA TYR A 114 10.32 -7.33 10.35
C TYR A 114 11.12 -6.27 11.10
N PRO A 115 10.52 -5.56 12.07
CA PRO A 115 11.31 -4.77 13.00
C PRO A 115 12.30 -5.70 13.70
N SER A 116 13.57 -5.33 13.73
CA SER A 116 14.62 -6.05 14.43
C SER A 116 14.28 -6.10 15.92
N GLY A 117 13.77 -7.24 16.39
CA GLY A 117 13.37 -7.45 17.78
C GLY A 117 12.11 -8.29 18.01
N SER A 118 11.77 -9.24 17.14
CA SER A 118 10.69 -10.19 17.40
C SER A 118 11.11 -11.59 16.94
N LEU A 119 12.04 -12.16 17.71
CA LEU A 119 12.15 -13.61 17.94
C LEU A 119 11.74 -13.84 19.40
#